data_AF-E7QNI5-F1
#
_entry.id   AF-E7QNI5-F1
#
_cell.length_a   1.000
_cell.length_b   1.000
_cell.length_c   1.000
_cell.angle_alpha   90.00
_cell.angle_beta   90.00
_cell.angle_gamma   90.00
#
_symmetry.space_group_name_H-M   'P 1'
#
loop_
_entity.id
_entity.type
_entity.pdbx_description
1 polymer ?
#
loop_
_entity_poly.entity_id
_entity_poly.type
_entity_poly.pdbx_seq_one_letter_code
_entity_poly.pdbx_strand_id
1 'polypeptide(L)'
;MDSAALLDILGNENRRRILRLLSHKPCYVTEISDYLGVSPKAVIDHLRKLEEAGLVESRTDDQRRKYFNISRNLRLEVDVSPYEFGMKSAYPASPNLDVSSCQYLSLNVQYLNERVEPADDAEDDIEHDVERISDSEASEVAELAAELNCLEDLKSELSLAQRWVHGRMTSVLDSLSEAVDGDGENRIRAEILAALAAGAETTVEISREIKAPERIVESHLKSMAERGVVERDRENDEWTLTG
;
A
#
# COMPACT_ATOMS: atom_id res chain seq x y z
N MET A 1 3.33 -9.69 14.56
CA MET A 1 3.51 -10.89 13.72
C MET A 1 4.90 -10.79 13.11
N ASP A 2 5.61 -11.91 12.97
CA ASP A 2 6.87 -11.93 12.23
C ASP A 2 6.61 -11.62 10.75
N SER A 3 7.40 -10.72 10.19
CA SER A 3 7.29 -10.27 8.81
C SER A 3 7.48 -11.44 7.81
N ALA A 4 8.30 -12.44 8.15
CA ALA A 4 8.48 -13.65 7.32
C ALA A 4 7.20 -14.52 7.27
N ALA A 5 6.50 -14.66 8.40
CA ALA A 5 5.23 -15.40 8.45
C ALA A 5 4.15 -14.73 7.58
N LEU A 6 4.15 -13.40 7.50
CA LEU A 6 3.23 -12.66 6.65
C LEU A 6 3.49 -12.95 5.16
N LEU A 7 4.74 -13.01 4.72
CA LEU A 7 5.09 -13.39 3.35
C LEU A 7 4.67 -14.82 3.02
N ASP A 8 4.83 -15.77 3.94
CA ASP A 8 4.37 -17.15 3.72
C ASP A 8 2.84 -17.21 3.57
N ILE A 9 2.12 -16.45 4.38
CA ILE A 9 0.67 -16.31 4.24
C ILE A 9 0.30 -15.66 2.90
N LEU A 10 0.93 -14.55 2.53
CA LEU A 10 0.64 -13.86 1.26
C LEU A 10 1.18 -14.59 0.01
N GLY A 11 2.08 -15.56 0.17
CA GLY A 11 2.65 -16.34 -0.93
C GLY A 11 1.64 -17.21 -1.67
N ASN A 12 0.47 -17.48 -1.08
CA ASN A 12 -0.58 -18.26 -1.74
C ASN A 12 -1.55 -17.39 -2.53
N GLU A 13 -1.75 -17.74 -3.80
CA GLU A 13 -2.63 -17.01 -4.71
C GLU A 13 -4.08 -16.93 -4.24
N ASN A 14 -4.67 -18.04 -3.75
CA ASN A 14 -6.05 -18.04 -3.27
C ASN A 14 -6.21 -17.12 -2.05
N ARG A 15 -5.23 -17.09 -1.13
CA ARG A 15 -5.27 -16.16 0.01
C ARG A 15 -5.21 -14.70 -0.45
N ARG A 16 -4.39 -14.36 -1.45
CA ARG A 16 -4.37 -13.02 -2.06
C ARG A 16 -5.69 -12.67 -2.75
N ARG A 17 -6.30 -13.62 -3.46
CA ARG A 17 -7.61 -13.44 -4.12
C ARG A 17 -8.74 -13.25 -3.11
N ILE A 18 -8.72 -13.97 -1.98
CA ILE A 18 -9.66 -13.76 -0.86
C ILE A 18 -9.49 -12.35 -0.29
N LEU A 19 -8.27 -11.93 0.04
CA LEU A 19 -8.02 -10.58 0.57
C LEU A 19 -8.46 -9.48 -0.40
N ARG A 20 -8.26 -9.67 -1.71
CA ARG A 20 -8.77 -8.75 -2.74
C ARG A 20 -10.30 -8.71 -2.78
N LEU A 21 -10.99 -9.83 -2.56
CA LEU A 21 -12.45 -9.82 -2.50
C LEU A 21 -12.95 -9.11 -1.23
N LEU A 22 -12.31 -9.40 -0.09
CA LEU A 22 -12.68 -8.82 1.21
C LEU A 22 -12.33 -7.34 1.37
N SER A 23 -11.45 -6.76 0.53
CA SER A 23 -11.17 -5.34 0.54
C SER A 23 -12.37 -4.50 0.09
N HIS A 24 -13.18 -5.06 -0.80
CA HIS A 24 -14.34 -4.41 -1.40
C HIS A 24 -15.59 -4.51 -0.52
N LYS A 25 -15.89 -5.70 -0.02
CA LYS A 25 -17.05 -5.96 0.87
C LYS A 25 -16.80 -7.17 1.77
N PRO A 26 -17.45 -7.26 2.95
CA PRO A 26 -17.57 -8.48 3.71
C PRO A 26 -18.24 -9.57 2.89
N CYS A 27 -17.69 -10.78 2.95
CA CYS A 27 -18.22 -11.93 2.19
C CYS A 27 -18.40 -13.15 3.08
N TYR A 28 -19.37 -13.99 2.75
CA TYR A 28 -19.51 -15.32 3.35
C TYR A 28 -18.86 -16.41 2.50
N VAL A 29 -18.62 -17.58 3.10
CA VAL A 29 -17.80 -18.66 2.52
C VAL A 29 -18.24 -19.07 1.11
N THR A 30 -19.56 -19.17 0.86
CA THR A 30 -20.03 -19.62 -0.46
C THR A 30 -19.83 -18.56 -1.54
N GLU A 31 -19.95 -17.26 -1.24
CA GLU A 31 -19.62 -16.20 -2.23
C GLU A 31 -18.15 -16.28 -2.63
N ILE A 32 -17.28 -16.50 -1.65
CA ILE A 32 -15.84 -16.62 -1.86
C ILE A 32 -15.55 -17.88 -2.69
N SER A 33 -16.19 -19.01 -2.37
CA SER A 33 -16.09 -20.27 -3.12
C SER A 33 -16.48 -20.09 -4.59
N ASP A 34 -17.63 -19.46 -4.84
CA ASP A 34 -18.15 -19.23 -6.18
C ASP A 34 -17.24 -18.29 -6.99
N TYR A 35 -16.73 -17.22 -6.36
CA TYR A 35 -15.84 -16.27 -7.01
C TYR A 35 -14.46 -16.87 -7.33
N LEU A 36 -13.91 -17.69 -6.43
CA LEU A 36 -12.59 -18.28 -6.63
C LEU A 36 -12.61 -19.53 -7.51
N GLY A 37 -13.75 -20.21 -7.63
CA GLY A 37 -13.86 -21.52 -8.27
C GLY A 37 -13.20 -22.63 -7.45
N VAL A 38 -13.15 -22.47 -6.12
CA VAL A 38 -12.44 -23.34 -5.18
C VAL A 38 -13.44 -23.92 -4.19
N SER A 39 -13.27 -25.18 -3.78
CA SER A 39 -14.22 -25.84 -2.86
C SER A 39 -14.41 -25.06 -1.54
N PRO A 40 -15.63 -25.05 -0.95
CA PRO A 40 -15.90 -24.36 0.32
C PRO A 40 -14.97 -24.79 1.45
N LYS A 41 -14.57 -26.07 1.49
CA LYS A 41 -13.64 -26.60 2.48
C LYS A 41 -12.26 -25.94 2.39
N ALA A 42 -11.73 -25.80 1.18
CA ALA A 42 -10.45 -25.13 0.96
C ALA A 42 -10.52 -23.63 1.28
N VAL A 43 -11.66 -22.98 0.99
CA VAL A 43 -11.91 -21.59 1.41
C VAL A 43 -11.90 -21.45 2.92
N ILE A 44 -12.59 -22.34 3.66
CA ILE A 44 -12.58 -22.36 5.13
C ILE A 44 -11.15 -22.52 5.66
N ASP A 45 -10.35 -23.42 5.08
CA ASP A 45 -8.96 -23.61 5.48
C ASP A 45 -8.10 -22.36 5.22
N HIS A 46 -8.32 -21.66 4.11
CA HIS A 46 -7.63 -20.39 3.83
C HIS A 46 -8.05 -19.28 4.79
N LEU A 47 -9.36 -19.13 5.04
CA LEU A 47 -9.89 -18.13 5.97
C LEU A 47 -9.39 -18.37 7.40
N ARG A 48 -9.34 -19.62 7.85
CA ARG A 48 -8.78 -19.96 9.17
C ARG A 48 -7.32 -19.50 9.30
N LYS A 49 -6.48 -19.75 8.29
CA LYS A 49 -5.08 -19.30 8.29
C LYS A 49 -4.97 -17.78 8.29
N LEU A 50 -5.85 -17.08 7.56
CA LEU A 50 -5.91 -15.63 7.53
C LEU A 50 -6.43 -15.03 8.86
N GLU A 51 -7.33 -15.72 9.55
CA GLU A 51 -7.88 -15.34 10.86
C GLU A 51 -6.87 -15.59 11.99
N GLU A 52 -6.16 -16.73 11.98
CA GLU A 52 -5.04 -17.00 12.89
C GLU A 52 -3.91 -15.97 12.73
N ALA A 53 -3.74 -15.45 11.52
CA ALA A 53 -2.84 -14.34 11.22
C ALA A 53 -3.40 -12.96 11.65
N GLY A 54 -4.68 -12.88 12.00
CA GLY A 54 -5.36 -11.61 12.29
C GLY A 54 -5.37 -10.65 11.10
N LEU A 55 -5.34 -11.17 9.88
CA LEU A 55 -5.58 -10.39 8.65
C LEU A 55 -7.08 -10.24 8.37
N VAL A 56 -7.85 -11.24 8.79
CA VAL A 56 -9.29 -11.33 8.60
C VAL A 56 -9.92 -11.63 9.95
N GLU A 57 -11.08 -11.05 10.20
CA GLU A 57 -11.94 -11.39 11.33
C GLU A 57 -13.30 -11.83 10.81
N SER A 58 -14.13 -12.31 11.71
CA SER A 58 -15.45 -12.80 11.35
C SER A 58 -16.54 -12.26 12.24
N ARG A 59 -17.64 -11.83 11.61
CA ARG A 59 -18.85 -11.32 12.26
C ARG A 59 -20.03 -12.20 11.89
N THR A 60 -20.92 -12.43 12.84
CA THR A 60 -22.16 -13.18 12.60
C THR A 60 -23.33 -12.23 12.58
N ASP A 61 -24.18 -12.32 11.56
CA ASP A 61 -25.41 -11.53 11.45
C ASP A 61 -26.57 -12.14 12.28
N ASP A 62 -27.72 -11.45 12.29
CA ASP A 62 -28.93 -11.91 12.97
C ASP A 62 -29.50 -13.22 12.39
N GLN A 63 -29.14 -13.57 11.16
CA GLN A 63 -29.52 -14.81 10.48
C GLN A 63 -28.50 -15.94 10.74
N ARG A 64 -27.56 -15.75 11.66
CA ARG A 64 -26.46 -16.70 11.97
C ARG A 64 -25.54 -16.99 10.78
N ARG A 65 -25.45 -16.08 9.81
CA ARG A 65 -24.48 -16.15 8.71
C ARG A 65 -23.19 -15.49 9.14
N LYS A 66 -22.08 -16.19 8.90
CA LYS A 66 -20.73 -15.75 9.25
C LYS A 66 -20.10 -15.03 8.04
N TYR A 67 -19.91 -13.73 8.16
CA TYR A 67 -19.20 -12.90 7.20
C TYR A 67 -17.76 -12.69 7.66
N PHE A 68 -16.87 -12.52 6.70
CA PHE A 68 -15.47 -12.24 6.92
C PHE A 68 -15.14 -10.85 6.38
N ASN A 69 -14.29 -10.10 7.09
CA ASN A 69 -13.80 -8.78 6.70
C ASN A 69 -12.34 -8.62 7.10
N ILE A 70 -11.63 -7.68 6.47
CA ILE A 70 -10.24 -7.37 6.84
C ILE A 70 -10.23 -6.69 8.21
N SER A 71 -9.49 -7.24 9.18
CA SER A 71 -9.51 -6.77 10.58
C SER A 71 -8.85 -5.41 10.76
N ARG A 72 -7.81 -5.11 9.96
CA ARG A 72 -7.03 -3.87 10.07
C ARG A 72 -6.26 -3.58 8.80
N ASN A 73 -5.91 -2.31 8.62
CA ASN A 73 -4.98 -1.89 7.57
C ASN A 73 -3.60 -2.49 7.82
N LEU A 74 -2.99 -3.01 6.75
CA LEU A 74 -1.67 -3.61 6.77
C LEU A 74 -0.85 -3.04 5.61
N ARG A 75 0.35 -2.56 5.93
CA ARG A 75 1.35 -2.18 4.93
C ARG A 75 2.60 -3.03 5.11
N LEU A 76 3.00 -3.68 4.02
CA LEU A 76 4.23 -4.46 3.94
C LEU A 76 5.16 -3.80 2.93
N GLU A 77 6.35 -3.42 3.37
CA GLU A 77 7.41 -2.92 2.51
C GLU A 77 8.54 -3.96 2.49
N VAL A 78 8.95 -4.34 1.28
CA VAL A 78 9.99 -5.33 1.05
C VAL A 78 11.03 -4.69 0.15
N ASP A 79 12.24 -4.52 0.67
CA ASP A 79 13.40 -4.05 -0.04
C ASP A 79 14.24 -5.25 -0.48
N VAL A 80 14.52 -5.36 -1.78
CA VAL A 80 15.38 -6.42 -2.34
C VAL A 80 16.42 -5.79 -3.24
N SER A 81 17.68 -5.88 -2.83
CA SER A 81 18.85 -5.46 -3.60
C SER A 81 20.03 -6.42 -3.35
N PRO A 82 21.12 -6.35 -4.12
CA PRO A 82 22.34 -7.10 -3.80
C PRO A 82 22.94 -6.80 -2.42
N TYR A 83 22.56 -5.68 -1.81
CA TYR A 83 23.10 -5.18 -0.55
C TYR A 83 22.10 -5.22 0.62
N GLU A 84 20.80 -5.41 0.34
CA GLU A 84 19.75 -5.37 1.35
C GLU A 84 18.64 -6.37 1.01
N PHE A 85 18.27 -7.20 2.00
CA PHE A 85 16.98 -7.87 2.04
C PHE A 85 16.25 -7.41 3.30
N GLY A 86 15.51 -6.32 3.16
CA GLY A 86 14.84 -5.63 4.26
C GLY A 86 13.34 -5.86 4.20
N MET A 87 12.71 -6.04 5.36
CA MET A 87 11.25 -6.09 5.43
C MET A 87 10.73 -5.27 6.60
N LYS A 88 10.01 -4.21 6.28
CA LYS A 88 9.34 -3.36 7.26
C LYS A 88 7.86 -3.73 7.25
N SER A 89 7.43 -4.47 8.26
CA SER A 89 6.00 -4.62 8.55
C SER A 89 5.56 -3.41 9.36
N ALA A 90 4.76 -2.53 8.76
CA ALA A 90 4.19 -1.43 9.50
C ALA A 90 2.92 -1.91 10.22
N TYR A 91 2.90 -1.70 11.53
CA TYR A 91 1.70 -1.63 12.36
C TYR A 91 0.63 -0.75 11.67
N PRO A 92 -0.67 -0.96 11.96
CA PRO A 92 -1.75 -0.16 11.39
C PRO A 92 -1.40 1.32 11.51
N ALA A 93 -1.55 2.07 10.42
CA ALA A 93 -1.32 3.51 10.41
C ALA A 93 -2.13 4.12 11.56
N SER A 94 -1.47 4.48 12.66
CA SER A 94 -2.14 5.15 13.74
C SER A 94 -2.50 6.55 13.21
N PRO A 95 -3.78 6.95 13.24
CA PRO A 95 -4.19 8.30 12.83
C PRO A 95 -3.57 9.41 13.71
N ASN A 96 -2.92 9.03 14.81
CA ASN A 96 -2.22 9.90 15.76
C ASN A 96 -0.69 9.86 15.62
N LEU A 97 -0.13 9.43 14.48
CA LEU A 97 1.31 9.56 14.27
C LEU A 97 1.66 11.05 14.20
N ASP A 98 2.43 11.50 15.19
CA ASP A 98 2.89 12.88 15.29
C ASP A 98 3.94 13.17 14.20
N VAL A 99 3.53 13.93 13.19
CA VAL A 99 4.35 14.32 12.02
C VAL A 99 5.05 15.67 12.27
N SER A 100 4.95 16.22 13.47
CA SER A 100 5.65 17.48 13.81
C SER A 100 7.17 17.39 13.70
N SER A 101 7.75 16.19 13.60
CA SER A 101 9.18 15.97 13.31
C SER A 101 9.53 16.00 11.82
N CYS A 102 8.56 15.91 10.91
CA CYS A 102 8.81 16.03 9.47
C CYS A 102 8.91 17.50 9.10
N GLN A 103 10.13 18.04 9.10
CA GLN A 103 10.42 19.32 8.47
C GLN A 103 10.36 19.09 6.95
N TYR A 104 9.55 19.89 6.26
CA TYR A 104 9.38 19.98 4.80
C TYR A 104 10.39 19.15 3.98
N LEU A 105 9.94 18.03 3.40
CA LEU A 105 10.69 17.24 2.41
C LEU A 105 11.11 18.15 1.25
N SER A 106 12.35 18.66 1.29
CA SER A 106 12.98 19.31 0.13
C SER A 106 13.94 18.31 -0.51
N LEU A 107 13.50 17.69 -1.60
CA LEU A 107 14.37 16.86 -2.43
C LEU A 107 15.26 17.78 -3.27
N ASN A 108 16.48 18.05 -2.79
CA ASN A 108 17.47 18.76 -3.61
C ASN A 108 18.23 17.75 -4.48
N VAL A 109 17.80 17.60 -5.74
CA VAL A 109 18.35 16.64 -6.73
C VAL A 109 19.71 17.09 -7.29
N GLN A 110 20.35 18.10 -6.69
CA GLN A 110 21.56 18.74 -7.23
C GLN A 110 22.87 17.99 -6.93
N TYR A 111 22.87 16.96 -6.09
CA TYR A 111 24.11 16.28 -5.66
C TYR A 111 24.71 15.27 -6.66
N LEU A 112 24.11 15.07 -7.85
CA LEU A 112 24.59 14.05 -8.79
C LEU A 112 25.80 14.46 -9.66
N ASN A 113 26.45 15.62 -9.48
CA ASN A 113 27.35 16.12 -10.53
C ASN A 113 28.60 16.93 -10.15
N GLU A 114 29.18 16.74 -8.97
CA GLU A 114 30.50 17.33 -8.68
C GLU A 114 31.49 16.23 -8.26
N ARG A 115 32.03 15.54 -9.27
CA ARG A 115 33.25 14.74 -9.11
C ARG A 115 34.39 15.71 -8.83
N VAL A 116 34.94 15.70 -7.63
CA VAL A 116 36.19 16.38 -7.31
C VAL A 116 37.33 15.52 -7.84
N GLU A 117 38.13 16.06 -8.77
CA GLU A 117 39.37 15.42 -9.24
C GLU A 117 40.43 15.54 -8.13
N PRO A 118 41.06 14.44 -7.66
CA PRO A 118 42.08 14.53 -6.64
C PRO A 118 43.38 15.08 -7.25
N ALA A 119 44.04 15.95 -6.49
CA ALA A 119 45.33 16.52 -6.84
C ALA A 119 46.45 15.50 -6.61
N ASP A 120 47.37 15.41 -7.58
CA ASP A 120 48.66 14.72 -7.48
C ASP A 120 49.37 15.10 -6.17
N ASP A 121 49.99 14.12 -5.49
CA ASP A 121 51.40 14.25 -5.06
C ASP A 121 52.00 12.95 -4.46
N ALA A 122 53.05 12.49 -5.14
CA ALA A 122 54.31 11.85 -4.70
C ALA A 122 54.36 10.57 -3.82
N GLU A 123 55.13 9.62 -4.36
CA GLU A 123 55.60 8.34 -3.78
C GLU A 123 56.48 8.51 -2.53
N ASP A 124 56.33 7.61 -1.55
CA ASP A 124 57.49 7.10 -0.80
C ASP A 124 57.22 5.69 -0.23
N ASP A 125 58.18 4.80 -0.44
CA ASP A 125 58.22 3.39 -0.03
C ASP A 125 58.13 3.21 1.50
N ILE A 126 57.43 2.17 1.97
CA ILE A 126 57.85 1.25 3.06
C ILE A 126 56.95 0.00 3.07
N GLU A 127 57.61 -1.17 3.00
CA GLU A 127 57.04 -2.51 3.14
C GLU A 127 56.40 -2.72 4.53
N HIS A 128 55.07 -2.86 4.56
CA HIS A 128 54.36 -3.69 5.54
C HIS A 128 53.04 -4.17 4.92
N ASP A 129 52.87 -5.49 4.89
CA ASP A 129 51.93 -6.29 4.08
C ASP A 129 50.45 -6.17 4.53
N VAL A 130 49.95 -4.94 4.53
CA VAL A 130 48.53 -4.58 4.46
C VAL A 130 48.50 -3.36 3.54
N GLU A 131 47.96 -3.49 2.33
CA GLU A 131 47.73 -2.34 1.43
C GLU A 131 47.01 -1.24 2.22
N ARG A 132 47.77 -0.25 2.69
CA ARG A 132 47.19 0.95 3.31
C ARG A 132 46.63 1.74 2.15
N ILE A 133 45.30 1.80 2.11
CA ILE A 133 44.54 2.68 1.24
C ILE A 133 45.17 4.08 1.31
N SER A 134 45.41 4.71 0.15
CA SER A 134 45.97 6.06 0.09
C SER A 134 45.05 7.07 0.82
N ASP A 135 45.61 8.19 1.28
CA ASP A 135 44.80 9.22 1.94
C ASP A 135 43.68 9.77 1.02
N SER A 136 43.91 9.76 -0.31
CA SER A 136 42.90 10.11 -1.32
C SER A 136 41.74 9.12 -1.34
N GLU A 137 42.03 7.82 -1.46
CA GLU A 137 41.02 6.77 -1.46
C GLU A 137 40.27 6.71 -0.12
N ALA A 138 40.94 6.98 1.00
CA ALA A 138 40.31 7.06 2.32
C ALA A 138 39.32 8.24 2.41
N SER A 139 39.65 9.38 1.77
CA SER A 139 38.75 10.53 1.66
C SER A 139 37.53 10.21 0.80
N GLU A 140 37.73 9.58 -0.36
CA GLU A 140 36.63 9.15 -1.25
C GLU A 140 35.66 8.19 -0.53
N VAL A 141 36.19 7.21 0.21
CA VAL A 141 35.36 6.30 1.02
C VAL A 141 34.59 7.04 2.10
N ALA A 142 35.19 8.04 2.75
CA ALA A 142 34.51 8.84 3.76
C ALA A 142 33.38 9.70 3.17
N GLU A 143 33.58 10.27 1.98
CA GLU A 143 32.55 11.03 1.25
C GLU A 143 31.37 10.13 0.87
N LEU A 144 31.64 8.96 0.29
CA LEU A 144 30.59 7.99 -0.06
C LEU A 144 29.83 7.49 1.18
N ALA A 145 30.51 7.27 2.29
CA ALA A 145 29.87 6.89 3.55
C ALA A 145 28.98 8.00 4.11
N ALA A 146 29.42 9.27 4.00
CA ALA A 146 28.61 10.43 4.40
C ALA A 146 27.37 10.58 3.51
N GLU A 147 27.51 10.40 2.20
CA GLU A 147 26.40 10.42 1.25
C GLU A 147 25.39 9.30 1.56
N LEU A 148 25.87 8.07 1.79
CA LEU A 148 25.02 6.93 2.13
C LEU A 148 24.19 7.19 3.40
N ASN A 149 24.82 7.70 4.46
CA ASN A 149 24.11 8.04 5.70
C ASN A 149 23.02 9.10 5.46
N CYS A 150 23.31 10.12 4.67
CA CYS A 150 22.32 11.14 4.31
C CYS A 150 21.12 10.55 3.54
N LEU A 151 21.38 9.62 2.62
CA LEU A 151 20.32 8.92 1.88
C LEU A 151 19.49 7.98 2.76
N GLU A 152 20.10 7.32 3.75
CA GLU A 152 19.40 6.47 4.72
C GLU A 152 18.46 7.29 5.63
N ASP A 153 18.92 8.47 6.07
CA ASP A 153 18.09 9.40 6.83
C ASP A 153 16.89 9.88 6.00
N LEU A 154 17.12 10.26 4.74
CA LEU A 154 16.06 10.65 3.80
C LEU A 154 15.06 9.51 3.54
N LYS A 155 15.54 8.25 3.38
CA LYS A 155 14.68 7.06 3.25
C LYS A 155 13.77 6.92 4.48
N SER A 156 14.30 7.19 5.66
CA SER A 156 13.56 7.11 6.93
C SER A 156 12.48 8.19 7.04
N GLU A 157 12.79 9.43 6.68
CA GLU A 157 11.81 10.52 6.64
C GLU A 157 10.70 10.28 5.62
N LEU A 158 11.05 9.84 4.40
CA LEU A 158 10.08 9.50 3.37
C LEU A 158 9.13 8.39 3.84
N SER A 159 9.66 7.40 4.55
CA SER A 159 8.86 6.31 5.12
C SER A 159 7.82 6.83 6.14
N LEU A 160 8.17 7.83 6.94
CA LEU A 160 7.25 8.47 7.89
C LEU A 160 6.17 9.28 7.17
N ALA A 161 6.57 10.09 6.18
CA ALA A 161 5.64 10.89 5.38
C ALA A 161 4.61 10.00 4.65
N GLN A 162 5.07 8.94 3.99
CA GLN A 162 4.18 7.98 3.33
C GLN A 162 3.20 7.31 4.32
N ARG A 163 3.67 6.95 5.52
CA ARG A 163 2.82 6.34 6.56
C ARG A 163 1.70 7.28 6.99
N TRP A 164 2.00 8.56 7.16
CA TRP A 164 0.99 9.56 7.51
C TRP A 164 -0.04 9.77 6.39
N VAL A 165 0.42 9.95 5.15
CA VAL A 165 -0.48 10.13 3.99
C VAL A 165 -1.43 8.94 3.88
N HIS A 166 -0.91 7.72 3.98
CA HIS A 166 -1.72 6.52 3.89
C HIS A 166 -2.76 6.44 5.01
N GLY A 167 -2.38 6.75 6.25
CA GLY A 167 -3.32 6.83 7.38
C GLY A 167 -4.43 7.86 7.16
N ARG A 168 -4.10 9.02 6.59
CA ARG A 168 -5.09 10.04 6.25
C ARG A 168 -6.04 9.59 5.14
N MET A 169 -5.53 8.94 4.09
CA MET A 169 -6.35 8.37 3.02
C MET A 169 -7.35 7.36 3.56
N THR A 170 -6.91 6.42 4.41
CA THR A 170 -7.82 5.45 5.01
C THR A 170 -8.92 6.14 5.84
N SER A 171 -8.56 7.11 6.69
CA SER A 171 -9.55 7.85 7.47
C SER A 171 -10.60 8.54 6.59
N VAL A 172 -10.20 9.11 5.45
CA VAL A 172 -11.13 9.75 4.50
C VAL A 172 -12.02 8.70 3.83
N LEU A 173 -11.47 7.56 3.40
CA LEU A 173 -12.25 6.47 2.80
C LEU A 173 -13.25 5.88 3.79
N ASP A 174 -12.88 5.72 5.06
CA ASP A 174 -13.79 5.27 6.11
C ASP A 174 -14.95 6.27 6.29
N SER A 175 -14.65 7.58 6.39
CA SER A 175 -15.68 8.63 6.48
C SER A 175 -16.59 8.68 5.23
N LEU A 176 -16.03 8.45 4.05
CA LEU A 176 -16.80 8.40 2.81
C LEU A 176 -17.72 7.18 2.74
N SER A 177 -17.22 6.02 3.18
CA SER A 177 -18.01 4.78 3.29
C SER A 177 -19.18 4.97 4.26
N GLU A 178 -18.94 5.56 5.44
CA GLU A 178 -19.98 5.88 6.42
C GLU A 178 -21.05 6.83 5.85
N ALA A 179 -20.64 7.88 5.13
CA ALA A 179 -21.55 8.86 4.54
C ALA A 179 -22.43 8.27 3.43
N VAL A 180 -21.89 7.34 2.62
CA VAL A 180 -22.57 6.80 1.45
C VAL A 180 -23.41 5.58 1.81
N ASP A 181 -22.92 4.65 2.62
CA ASP A 181 -23.59 3.38 2.90
C ASP A 181 -24.32 3.36 4.25
N GLY A 182 -24.06 4.31 5.16
CA GLY A 182 -24.76 4.43 6.45
C GLY A 182 -24.40 3.34 7.48
N ASP A 183 -23.97 2.16 7.02
CA ASP A 183 -23.44 1.04 7.82
C ASP A 183 -21.95 0.75 7.54
N GLY A 184 -21.35 1.39 6.52
CA GLY A 184 -19.90 1.32 6.22
C GLY A 184 -19.42 -0.04 5.71
N GLU A 185 -20.35 -0.98 5.48
CA GLU A 185 -20.04 -2.37 5.15
C GLU A 185 -19.66 -2.56 3.66
N ASN A 186 -19.93 -1.60 2.77
CA ASN A 186 -19.62 -1.74 1.34
C ASN A 186 -18.64 -0.67 0.81
N ARG A 187 -17.33 -0.93 0.94
CA ARG A 187 -16.27 0.04 0.61
C ARG A 187 -16.16 0.35 -0.88
N ILE A 188 -16.79 -0.45 -1.76
CA ILE A 188 -16.76 -0.26 -3.21
C ILE A 188 -17.22 1.13 -3.62
N ARG A 189 -18.26 1.69 -2.99
CA ARG A 189 -18.76 3.01 -3.37
C ARG A 189 -17.73 4.10 -3.04
N ALA A 190 -17.10 4.05 -1.88
CA ALA A 190 -16.03 4.97 -1.51
C ALA A 190 -14.83 4.87 -2.45
N GLU A 191 -14.45 3.66 -2.86
CA GLU A 191 -13.38 3.43 -3.84
C GLU A 191 -13.72 4.00 -5.22
N ILE A 192 -14.97 3.84 -5.70
CA ILE A 192 -15.43 4.43 -6.95
C ILE A 192 -15.36 5.96 -6.89
N LEU A 193 -15.85 6.58 -5.81
CA LEU A 193 -15.80 8.02 -5.64
C LEU A 193 -14.36 8.55 -5.57
N ALA A 194 -13.46 7.81 -4.92
CA ALA A 194 -12.04 8.14 -4.92
C ALA A 194 -11.41 8.05 -6.31
N ALA A 195 -11.77 7.04 -7.12
CA ALA A 195 -11.31 6.91 -8.50
C ALA A 195 -11.81 8.08 -9.38
N LEU A 196 -13.08 8.47 -9.24
CA LEU A 196 -13.64 9.65 -9.91
C LEU A 196 -12.90 10.94 -9.51
N ALA A 197 -12.63 11.12 -8.21
CA ALA A 197 -11.87 12.26 -7.72
C ALA A 197 -10.40 12.28 -8.22
N ALA A 198 -9.84 11.12 -8.53
CA ALA A 198 -8.52 10.96 -9.13
C ALA A 198 -8.52 11.15 -10.66
N GLY A 199 -9.69 11.36 -11.29
CA GLY A 199 -9.84 11.63 -12.71
C GLY A 199 -10.15 10.41 -13.58
N ALA A 200 -10.55 9.27 -13.01
CA ALA A 200 -11.15 8.20 -13.81
C ALA A 200 -12.57 8.62 -14.22
N GLU A 201 -12.89 8.61 -15.51
CA GLU A 201 -14.17 9.14 -16.01
C GLU A 201 -15.03 8.01 -16.57
N THR A 202 -14.45 6.91 -17.04
CA THR A 202 -15.20 5.79 -17.62
C THR A 202 -15.33 4.60 -16.67
N THR A 203 -16.37 3.78 -16.86
CA THR A 203 -16.57 2.54 -16.07
C THR A 203 -15.35 1.60 -16.16
N VAL A 204 -14.70 1.56 -17.33
CA VAL A 204 -13.52 0.73 -17.59
C VAL A 204 -12.31 1.24 -16.81
N GLU A 205 -12.06 2.55 -16.81
CA GLU A 205 -10.97 3.16 -16.04
C GLU A 205 -11.17 2.94 -14.54
N ILE A 206 -12.37 3.19 -14.03
CA ILE A 206 -12.72 2.98 -12.63
C ILE A 206 -12.52 1.50 -12.24
N SER A 207 -13.03 0.57 -13.04
CA SER A 207 -12.87 -0.88 -12.84
C SER A 207 -11.40 -1.31 -12.77
N ARG A 208 -10.56 -0.74 -13.64
CA ARG A 208 -9.13 -1.01 -13.67
C ARG A 208 -8.42 -0.47 -12.44
N GLU A 209 -8.77 0.75 -12.03
CA GLU A 209 -8.18 1.42 -10.88
C GLU A 209 -8.48 0.67 -9.58
N ILE A 210 -9.75 0.37 -9.32
CA ILE A 210 -10.18 -0.30 -8.09
C ILE A 210 -10.02 -1.83 -8.15
N LYS A 211 -9.68 -2.39 -9.32
CA LYS A 211 -9.53 -3.85 -9.55
C LYS A 211 -10.79 -4.65 -9.23
N ALA A 212 -11.96 -4.07 -9.51
CA ALA A 212 -13.27 -4.70 -9.38
C ALA A 212 -13.89 -4.95 -10.77
N PRO A 213 -14.69 -6.02 -10.97
CA PRO A 213 -15.38 -6.27 -12.23
C PRO A 213 -16.29 -5.10 -12.68
N GLU A 214 -16.24 -4.71 -13.96
CA GLU A 214 -17.03 -3.60 -14.52
C GLU A 214 -18.53 -3.69 -14.20
N ARG A 215 -19.11 -4.90 -14.24
CA ARG A 215 -20.54 -5.11 -13.91
C ARG A 215 -20.88 -4.69 -12.48
N ILE A 216 -19.96 -4.90 -11.53
CA ILE A 216 -20.15 -4.49 -10.14
C ILE A 216 -20.03 -2.96 -10.05
N VAL A 217 -19.01 -2.39 -10.69
CA VAL A 217 -18.79 -0.94 -10.76
C VAL A 217 -20.00 -0.22 -11.35
N GLU A 218 -20.50 -0.68 -12.49
CA GLU A 218 -21.66 -0.10 -13.17
C GLU A 218 -22.93 -0.17 -12.32
N SER A 219 -23.13 -1.27 -11.59
CA SER A 219 -24.26 -1.42 -10.65
C SER A 219 -24.19 -0.39 -9.52
N HIS A 220 -23.00 -0.13 -8.98
CA HIS A 220 -22.82 0.87 -7.92
C HIS A 220 -22.92 2.30 -8.45
N LEU A 221 -22.35 2.61 -9.61
CA LEU A 221 -22.47 3.91 -10.27
C LEU A 221 -23.93 4.28 -10.55
N LYS A 222 -24.72 3.35 -11.11
CA LYS A 222 -26.17 3.56 -11.31
C LYS A 222 -26.90 3.86 -10.01
N SER A 223 -26.63 3.06 -8.97
CA SER A 223 -27.25 3.27 -7.65
C SER A 223 -26.83 4.60 -6.99
N MET A 224 -25.59 5.05 -7.20
CA MET A 224 -25.11 6.34 -6.71
C MET A 224 -25.69 7.52 -7.50
N ALA A 225 -25.94 7.34 -8.80
CA ALA A 225 -26.58 8.32 -9.66
C ALA A 225 -28.03 8.58 -9.27
N GLU A 226 -28.77 7.52 -8.93
CA GLU A 226 -30.14 7.63 -8.40
C GLU A 226 -30.21 8.45 -7.10
N ARG A 227 -29.11 8.45 -6.33
CA ARG A 227 -28.97 9.22 -5.08
C ARG A 227 -28.37 10.60 -5.28
N GLY A 228 -28.04 10.97 -6.53
CA GLY A 228 -27.44 12.25 -6.88
C GLY A 228 -26.00 12.42 -6.41
N VAL A 229 -25.26 11.35 -6.15
CA VAL A 229 -23.85 11.41 -5.72
C VAL A 229 -22.89 11.51 -6.91
N VAL A 230 -23.29 10.91 -8.05
CA VAL A 230 -22.55 10.95 -9.31
C VAL A 230 -23.51 11.25 -10.46
N GLU A 231 -23.00 11.81 -11.55
CA GLU A 231 -23.74 12.06 -12.78
C GLU A 231 -23.09 11.30 -13.94
N ARG A 232 -23.89 10.93 -14.95
CA ARG A 232 -23.39 10.30 -16.18
C ARG A 232 -23.64 11.22 -17.37
N ASP A 233 -22.58 11.61 -18.05
CA ASP A 233 -22.67 12.18 -19.38
C ASP A 233 -22.98 11.07 -20.38
N ARG A 234 -24.15 11.15 -21.02
CA ARG A 234 -24.60 10.15 -21.99
C ARG A 234 -23.95 10.30 -23.36
N GLU A 235 -23.35 11.45 -23.67
CA GLU A 235 -22.69 11.70 -24.95
C GLU A 235 -21.31 11.05 -24.98
N ASN A 236 -20.55 11.16 -23.88
CA ASN A 236 -19.18 10.66 -23.78
C ASN A 236 -19.04 9.35 -22.98
N ASP A 237 -20.13 8.88 -22.37
CA ASP A 237 -20.15 7.72 -21.46
C ASP A 237 -19.26 7.88 -20.21
N GLU A 238 -19.17 9.13 -19.75
CA GLU A 238 -18.32 9.55 -18.64
C GLU A 238 -19.15 9.74 -17.37
N TRP A 239 -18.51 9.53 -16.23
CA TRP A 239 -19.04 9.67 -14.89
C TRP A 239 -18.29 10.77 -14.16
N THR A 240 -19.03 11.64 -13.47
CA THR A 240 -18.46 12.71 -12.65
C THR A 240 -19.10 12.74 -11.28
N LEU A 241 -18.40 13.26 -10.27
CA LEU A 241 -18.99 13.57 -8.97
C LEU A 241 -20.00 14.71 -9.14
N THR A 242 -21.16 14.60 -8.49
CA THR A 242 -22.13 15.70 -8.47
C THR A 242 -21.55 16.86 -7.64
N GLY A 243 -21.48 18.05 -8.24
CA GLY A 243 -20.98 19.28 -7.63
C GLY A 243 -22.10 20.18 -7.12
#